data_AF-A0A521B6X7-F1
#
_entry.id   AF-A0A521B6X7-F1
#
_cell.length_a   1.000
_cell.length_b   1.000
_cell.length_c   1.000
_cell.angle_alpha   90.00
_cell.angle_beta   90.00
_cell.angle_gamma   90.00
#
_symmetry.space_group_name_H-M   'P 1'
#
loop_
_entity.id
_entity.type
_entity.pdbx_description
1 polymer ?
#
loop_
_entity_poly.entity_id
_entity_poly.type
_entity_poly.pdbx_seq_one_letter_code
_entity_poly.pdbx_strand_id
1 'polypeptide(L)'
;MTSSQELEVDAYILASSRLKTTSRGYKALKILLEQGNLLYWCLGKDNTLELAKVLIYLNFRYEHVSGGLQLRENSKLDYYYLVMYRNKPKPKVYQQESKEHRLGKMDSEEGKLGWNERRFTQ
;
A
#
# COMPACT_ATOMS: atom_id res chain seq x y z
N MET A 1 18.21 2.80 -4.52
CA MET A 1 17.14 3.16 -3.55
C MET A 1 17.82 3.89 -2.39
N THR A 2 17.18 4.85 -1.72
CA THR A 2 17.79 5.47 -0.53
C THR A 2 17.57 4.58 0.70
N SER A 3 18.46 4.60 1.69
CA SER A 3 18.34 3.73 2.89
C SER A 3 17.01 3.91 3.63
N SER A 4 16.47 5.14 3.67
CA SER A 4 15.15 5.40 4.26
C SER A 4 14.02 4.70 3.49
N GLN A 5 14.08 4.71 2.16
CA GLN A 5 13.09 4.02 1.33
C GLN A 5 13.20 2.51 1.47
N GLU A 6 14.40 1.96 1.63
CA GLU A 6 14.56 0.51 1.86
C GLU A 6 13.89 0.07 3.17
N LEU A 7 14.05 0.85 4.24
CA LEU A 7 13.39 0.58 5.51
C LEU A 7 11.86 0.64 5.40
N GLU A 8 11.32 1.60 4.66
CA GLU A 8 9.88 1.69 4.38
C GLU A 8 9.37 0.46 3.60
N VAL A 9 10.13 0.02 2.59
CA VAL A 9 9.82 -1.18 1.81
C VAL A 9 9.83 -2.42 2.70
N ASP A 10 10.87 -2.59 3.52
CA ASP A 10 10.99 -3.73 4.42
C ASP A 10 9.84 -3.77 5.44
N ALA A 11 9.51 -2.62 6.03
CA ALA A 11 8.36 -2.52 6.94
C ALA A 11 7.04 -2.87 6.25
N TYR A 12 6.84 -2.41 5.01
CA TYR A 12 5.65 -2.72 4.23
C TYR A 12 5.54 -4.20 3.89
N ILE A 13 6.65 -4.84 3.49
CA ILE A 13 6.72 -6.28 3.20
C ILE A 13 6.36 -7.08 4.46
N LEU A 14 6.96 -6.74 5.60
CA LEU A 14 6.70 -7.39 6.88
C LEU A 14 5.22 -7.25 7.29
N ALA A 15 4.64 -6.05 7.16
CA ALA A 15 3.23 -5.82 7.43
C ALA A 15 2.30 -6.61 6.48
N SER A 16 2.68 -6.70 5.20
CA SER A 16 1.90 -7.40 4.17
C SER A 16 2.00 -8.92 4.24
N SER A 17 3.03 -9.45 4.91
CA SER A 17 3.31 -10.90 4.98
C SER A 17 2.25 -11.72 5.72
N ARG A 18 1.37 -11.07 6.49
CA ARG A 18 0.38 -11.70 7.40
C ARG A 18 0.98 -12.63 8.46
N LEU A 19 2.30 -12.63 8.63
CA LEU A 19 2.97 -13.42 9.64
C LEU A 19 2.84 -12.73 11.00
N LYS A 20 2.62 -13.52 12.06
CA LYS A 20 2.66 -13.00 13.43
C LYS A 20 4.09 -12.53 13.74
N THR A 21 4.24 -11.35 14.33
CA THR A 21 5.55 -10.75 14.68
C THR A 21 6.42 -11.64 15.59
N THR A 22 5.78 -12.48 16.41
CA THR A 22 6.45 -13.44 17.30
C THR A 22 6.82 -14.76 16.61
N SER A 23 6.34 -15.00 15.39
CA SER A 23 6.55 -16.27 14.68
C SER A 23 7.97 -16.43 14.17
N ARG A 24 8.43 -17.68 14.05
CA ARG A 24 9.72 -18.01 13.44
C ARG A 24 9.79 -17.57 11.98
N GLY A 25 8.69 -17.69 11.23
CA GLY A 25 8.60 -17.24 9.84
C GLY A 25 8.81 -15.73 9.70
N TYR A 26 8.22 -14.92 10.59
CA TYR A 26 8.40 -13.46 10.57
C TYR A 26 9.87 -13.08 10.81
N LYS A 27 10.52 -13.71 11.79
CA LYS A 27 11.95 -13.49 12.07
C LYS A 27 12.82 -13.90 10.89
N ALA A 28 12.52 -15.03 10.25
CA ALA A 28 13.25 -15.49 9.07
C ALA A 28 13.05 -14.58 7.86
N LEU A 29 11.84 -14.05 7.64
CA LEU A 29 11.58 -13.07 6.59
C LEU A 29 12.39 -11.79 6.84
N LYS A 30 12.44 -11.32 8.09
CA LYS A 30 13.27 -10.16 8.46
C LYS A 30 14.74 -10.40 8.16
N ILE A 31 15.29 -11.56 8.55
CA ILE A 31 16.68 -11.94 8.25
C ILE A 31 16.92 -11.98 6.74
N LEU A 32 16.01 -12.58 5.97
CA LEU A 32 16.11 -12.65 4.52
C LEU A 32 16.15 -11.27 3.87
N LEU A 33 15.35 -10.32 4.36
CA LEU A 33 15.35 -8.93 3.86
C LEU A 33 16.62 -8.19 4.23
N GLU A 34 17.16 -8.41 5.43
CA GLU A 34 18.37 -7.73 5.91
C GLU A 34 19.65 -8.27 5.25
N GLN A 35 19.74 -9.59 5.09
CA GLN A 35 20.95 -10.27 4.61
C GLN A 35 20.91 -10.59 3.11
N GLY A 36 19.72 -10.57 2.51
CA GLY A 36 19.50 -10.98 1.12
C GLY A 36 19.50 -12.50 0.91
N ASN A 37 19.79 -13.29 1.94
CA ASN A 37 19.74 -14.74 1.90
C ASN A 37 19.23 -15.33 3.22
N LEU A 38 18.72 -16.56 3.15
CA LEU A 38 18.28 -17.34 4.29
C LEU A 38 18.66 -18.81 4.07
N LEU A 39 19.50 -19.33 4.95
CA LEU A 39 19.98 -20.70 4.87
C LEU A 39 19.02 -21.68 5.56
N TYR A 40 18.93 -22.90 5.05
CA TYR A 40 18.02 -23.93 5.58
C TYR A 40 18.26 -24.28 7.04
N TRP A 41 19.50 -24.16 7.54
CA TRP A 41 19.80 -24.45 8.94
C TRP A 41 19.19 -23.43 9.91
N CYS A 42 18.87 -22.21 9.45
CA CYS A 42 18.28 -21.18 10.30
C CYS A 42 16.80 -21.48 10.65
N LEU A 43 16.04 -22.03 9.70
CA LEU A 43 14.59 -22.22 9.85
C LEU A 43 14.14 -23.69 9.74
N GLY A 44 14.96 -24.54 9.12
CA GLY A 44 14.60 -25.88 8.65
C GLY A 44 14.12 -25.85 7.20
N LYS A 45 14.35 -26.93 6.45
CA LYS A 45 14.00 -27.04 5.02
C LYS A 45 12.52 -26.80 4.76
N ASP A 46 11.64 -27.51 5.47
CA ASP A 46 10.18 -27.44 5.23
C ASP A 46 9.62 -26.06 5.54
N ASN A 47 10.05 -25.47 6.65
CA ASN A 47 9.65 -24.11 7.02
C ASN A 47 10.18 -23.06 6.03
N THR A 48 11.35 -23.31 5.42
CA THR A 48 11.90 -22.44 4.37
C THR A 48 11.06 -22.53 3.10
N LEU A 49 10.52 -23.70 2.77
CA LEU A 49 9.58 -23.86 1.66
C LEU A 49 8.24 -23.17 1.95
N GLU A 50 7.74 -23.23 3.18
CA GLU A 50 6.55 -22.45 3.59
C GLU A 50 6.82 -20.93 3.49
N LEU A 51 8.02 -20.48 3.87
CA LEU A 51 8.40 -19.07 3.69
C LEU A 51 8.45 -18.69 2.21
N ALA A 52 8.90 -19.58 1.33
CA ALA A 52 8.89 -19.35 -0.11
C ALA A 52 7.46 -19.10 -0.65
N LYS A 53 6.45 -19.78 -0.10
CA LYS A 53 5.03 -19.50 -0.44
C LYS A 53 4.60 -18.09 -0.02
N VAL A 54 5.09 -17.59 1.12
CA VAL A 54 4.85 -16.21 1.54
C VAL A 54 5.49 -15.22 0.56
N LEU A 55 6.71 -15.50 0.09
CA LEU A 55 7.37 -14.66 -0.92
C LEU A 55 6.59 -14.65 -2.25
N ILE A 56 6.07 -15.80 -2.68
CA ILE A 56 5.18 -15.90 -3.86
C ILE A 56 3.92 -15.04 -3.64
N TYR A 57 3.27 -15.15 -2.48
CA TYR A 57 2.08 -14.36 -2.14
C TYR A 57 2.34 -12.85 -2.22
N LEU A 58 3.54 -12.43 -1.81
CA LEU A 58 3.98 -11.04 -1.87
C LEU A 58 4.43 -10.61 -3.28
N ASN A 59 4.45 -11.48 -4.28
CA ASN A 59 5.06 -11.21 -5.59
C ASN A 59 6.54 -10.80 -5.47
N PHE A 60 7.25 -11.34 -4.48
CA PHE A 60 8.65 -11.04 -4.26
C PHE A 60 9.54 -11.97 -5.10
N ARG A 61 10.56 -11.42 -5.76
CA ARG A 61 11.48 -12.20 -6.61
C ARG A 61 12.58 -12.82 -5.78
N TYR A 62 12.67 -14.14 -5.81
CA TYR A 62 13.68 -14.93 -5.08
C TYR A 62 14.18 -16.11 -5.92
N GLU A 63 15.27 -16.72 -5.47
CA GLU A 63 15.87 -17.91 -6.05
C GLU A 63 16.12 -18.97 -4.98
N HIS A 64 15.98 -20.23 -5.39
CA HIS A 64 16.43 -21.36 -4.61
C HIS A 64 17.93 -21.59 -4.87
N VAL A 65 18.70 -21.63 -3.80
CA VAL A 65 20.14 -21.95 -3.83
C VAL A 65 20.36 -23.24 -3.03
N SER A 66 21.46 -23.95 -3.27
CA SER A 66 21.69 -25.29 -2.70
C SER A 66 21.54 -25.37 -1.17
N GLY A 67 21.78 -24.26 -0.47
CA GLY A 67 21.67 -24.16 0.97
C GLY A 67 20.49 -23.35 1.51
N GLY A 68 19.55 -22.86 0.67
CA GLY A 68 18.52 -21.95 1.16
C GLY A 68 17.72 -21.18 0.12
N LEU A 69 17.31 -19.97 0.51
CA LEU A 69 16.66 -18.97 -0.33
C LEU A 69 17.58 -17.76 -0.46
N GLN A 70 17.57 -17.14 -1.63
CA GLN A 70 18.25 -15.88 -1.88
C GLN A 70 17.31 -14.91 -2.59
N LEU A 71 17.34 -13.64 -2.20
CA LEU A 71 16.62 -12.60 -2.92
C LEU A 71 17.36 -12.27 -4.21
N ARG A 72 16.63 -12.08 -5.30
CA ARG A 72 17.24 -11.59 -6.55
C ARG A 72 17.79 -10.19 -6.35
N GLU A 73 18.80 -9.85 -7.15
CA GLU A 73 19.26 -8.48 -7.27
C GLU A 73 18.09 -7.56 -7.66
N ASN A 74 18.05 -6.36 -7.06
CA ASN A 74 16.97 -5.38 -7.26
C ASN A 74 15.55 -5.83 -6.85
N SER A 75 15.38 -6.99 -6.22
CA SER A 75 14.05 -7.51 -5.82
C SER A 75 13.22 -6.55 -4.96
N LYS A 76 13.85 -5.83 -4.01
CA LYS A 76 13.16 -4.79 -3.21
C LYS A 76 12.71 -3.59 -4.04
N LEU A 77 13.55 -3.18 -4.99
CA LEU A 77 13.25 -2.06 -5.89
C LEU A 77 12.12 -2.44 -6.86
N ASP A 78 12.15 -3.65 -7.42
CA ASP A 78 11.07 -4.21 -8.21
C ASP A 78 9.76 -4.24 -7.42
N TYR A 79 9.80 -4.74 -6.18
CA TYR A 79 8.64 -4.78 -5.30
C TYR A 79 8.08 -3.38 -5.02
N TYR A 80 8.96 -2.42 -4.73
CA TYR A 80 8.56 -1.03 -4.53
C TYR A 80 7.78 -0.48 -5.73
N TYR A 81 8.29 -0.63 -6.95
CA TYR A 81 7.61 -0.11 -8.14
C TYR A 81 6.31 -0.85 -8.47
N LEU A 82 6.32 -2.19 -8.36
CA LEU A 82 5.20 -3.03 -8.77
C LEU A 82 4.04 -3.01 -7.76
N VAL A 83 4.35 -2.98 -6.47
CA VAL A 83 3.36 -3.17 -5.40
C VAL A 83 3.07 -1.88 -4.64
N MET A 84 4.10 -1.12 -4.25
CA MET A 84 3.91 0.06 -3.41
C MET A 84 3.59 1.32 -4.23
N TYR A 85 4.40 1.65 -5.22
CA TYR A 85 4.27 2.89 -6.00
C TYR A 85 3.06 2.86 -6.93
N ARG A 86 2.87 1.76 -7.67
CA ARG A 86 1.75 1.60 -8.62
C ARG A 86 0.38 1.70 -7.95
N ASN A 87 0.28 1.29 -6.68
CA ASN A 87 -0.97 1.31 -5.91
C ASN A 87 -1.15 2.55 -5.03
N LYS A 88 -0.26 3.54 -5.10
CA LYS A 88 -0.50 4.82 -4.42
C LYS A 88 -1.74 5.47 -5.05
N PRO A 89 -2.79 5.77 -4.28
CA PRO A 89 -3.92 6.52 -4.83
C PRO A 89 -3.36 7.84 -5.34
N LYS A 90 -3.53 8.10 -6.64
CA LYS A 90 -3.18 9.40 -7.21
C LYS A 90 -3.95 10.45 -6.40
N PRO A 91 -3.30 11.52 -5.93
CA PRO A 91 -4.03 12.60 -5.27
C PRO A 91 -5.14 13.03 -6.21
N LYS A 92 -6.40 12.99 -5.74
CA LYS A 92 -7.51 13.58 -6.46
C LYS A 92 -7.14 15.05 -6.61
N VAL A 93 -6.74 15.45 -7.81
CA VAL A 93 -6.62 16.87 -8.16
C VAL A 93 -8.04 17.39 -8.05
N TYR A 94 -8.38 17.97 -6.89
CA TYR A 94 -9.50 18.91 -6.83
C TYR A 94 -9.06 20.05 -7.74
N GLN A 95 -9.48 20.00 -9.01
CA GLN A 95 -9.56 21.21 -9.80
C GLN A 95 -10.50 22.12 -9.03
N GLN A 96 -9.94 23.04 -8.24
CA GLN A 96 -10.60 24.30 -7.95
C GLN A 96 -10.75 24.99 -9.31
N GLU A 97 -11.77 24.59 -10.06
CA GLU A 97 -12.37 25.50 -11.02
C GLU A 97 -12.94 26.63 -10.18
N SER A 98 -12.14 27.70 -10.05
CA SER A 98 -12.60 29.04 -9.73
C SER A 98 -13.53 29.52 -10.85
N LYS A 99 -14.65 28.82 -11.08
CA LYS A 99 -15.79 29.38 -11.79
C LYS A 99 -16.56 30.16 -10.74
N GLU A 100 -16.26 31.45 -10.69
CA GLU A 100 -17.24 32.44 -10.29
C GLU A 100 -18.56 32.11 -11.00
N HIS A 101 -19.49 31.45 -10.32
CA HIS A 101 -20.88 31.41 -10.75
C HIS A 101 -21.50 32.77 -10.42
N ARG A 102 -21.10 33.79 -11.19
CA ARG A 102 -21.92 34.99 -11.38
C ARG A 102 -23.07 34.61 -12.30
N LEU A 103 -24.18 34.20 -11.70
CA LEU A 103 -25.49 34.25 -12.35
C LEU A 103 -26.39 35.10 -11.45
N GLY A 104 -26.08 36.40 -11.41
CA GLY A 104 -27.08 37.39 -11.05
C GLY A 104 -28.16 37.36 -12.12
N LYS A 105 -29.39 37.02 -11.72
CA LYS A 105 -30.59 37.49 -12.42
C LYS A 105 -31.23 38.56 -11.55
N MET A 106 -30.74 39.79 -11.72
CA MET A 106 -31.57 40.98 -11.58
C MET A 106 -32.34 41.09 -12.91
N ASP A 107 -33.62 40.71 -12.90
CA ASP A 107 -34.70 41.70 -12.89
C ASP A 107 -36.06 41.00 -12.94
N SER A 108 -36.87 41.38 -11.95
CA SER A 108 -38.31 41.64 -11.98
C SER A 108 -39.22 40.65 -12.73
N GLU A 109 -39.95 39.82 -11.99
CA GLU A 109 -41.41 39.69 -12.16
C GLU A 109 -42.06 39.31 -10.82
N GLU A 110 -43.16 40.03 -10.55
CA GLU A 110 -43.99 39.96 -9.36
C GLU A 110 -44.60 38.57 -9.12
N GLY A 111 -44.67 38.20 -7.85
CA GLY A 111 -45.69 37.27 -7.36
C GLY A 111 -45.51 35.80 -7.74
N LYS A 112 -44.76 35.06 -6.91
CA LYS A 112 -45.14 33.70 -6.50
C LYS A 112 -44.36 33.24 -5.27
N LEU A 113 -45.13 33.16 -4.18
CA LEU A 113 -44.92 32.50 -2.90
C LEU A 113 -43.84 31.41 -2.88
N GLY A 114 -42.86 31.59 -1.99
CA GLY A 114 -41.89 30.56 -1.61
C GLY A 114 -42.55 29.33 -1.00
N TRP A 115 -42.00 28.17 -1.32
CA TRP A 115 -42.54 26.84 -1.05
C TRP A 115 -42.50 26.37 0.42
N ASN A 116 -42.26 27.26 1.38
CA ASN A 116 -42.33 26.89 2.79
C ASN A 116 -42.55 28.15 3.62
N GLU A 117 -43.80 28.36 4.04
CA GLU A 117 -44.15 28.71 5.43
C GLU A 117 -45.66 28.97 5.50
N ARG A 118 -46.41 27.94 5.89
CA ARG A 118 -47.75 28.11 6.47
C ARG A 118 -47.79 27.32 7.76
N ARG A 119 -47.61 28.03 8.89
CA ARG A 119 -48.22 27.85 10.23
C ARG A 119 -47.81 29.09 11.04
N PHE A 120 -48.56 29.74 11.93
CA PHE A 120 -49.96 29.79 12.37
C PHE A 120 -50.02 30.97 13.40
N THR A 121 -51.22 31.36 13.85
CA THR A 121 -51.60 32.28 14.97
C THR A 121 -51.65 33.78 14.64
N GLN A 122 -52.69 34.56 14.99
CA GLN A 122 -53.76 34.42 16.01
C GLN A 122 -55.17 34.44 15.42
#